data_AF-A0A2S7TN29-F1
#
_entry.id   AF-A0A2S7TN29-F1
#
_cell.length_a   1.000
_cell.length_b   1.000
_cell.length_c   1.000
_cell.angle_alpha   90.00
_cell.angle_beta   90.00
_cell.angle_gamma   90.00
#
_symmetry.space_group_name_H-M   'P 1'
#
loop_
_entity.id
_entity.type
_entity.pdbx_description
1 polymer ?
#
loop_
_entity_poly.entity_id
_entity_poly.type
_entity_poly.pdbx_seq_one_letter_code
_entity_poly.pdbx_strand_id
1 'polypeptide(L)'
;MDSVFTKYNGKIIESSNALGNTFDENTSWLVLSNVIPGWRYSFPEFKPGELVDAPNDPISYINYGEGFIFIPSGLAYRNNSSGRIGPNSNLLFYINLWDILPDTDFDNDNVPGILEDPDGDGDPYNDDTDEDGLANYRDFDDDGDGIPTRDEDANGDGDPTNDKNDPNNPDLPDYLNRKVR
;
A
#
# COMPACT_ATOMS: atom_id res chain seq x y z
N MET A 1 -3.83 1.31 4.47
CA MET A 1 -3.51 -0.11 4.73
C MET A 1 -2.26 -0.41 3.97
N ASP A 2 -1.27 -1.00 4.62
CA ASP A 2 0.08 -1.03 4.06
C ASP A 2 0.52 -2.42 3.67
N SER A 3 0.30 -3.39 4.56
CA SER A 3 0.60 -4.79 4.29
C SER A 3 -0.58 -5.70 4.57
N VAL A 4 -0.68 -6.77 3.80
CA VAL A 4 -1.74 -7.78 3.92
C VAL A 4 -1.13 -9.17 4.02
N PHE A 5 -1.66 -10.00 4.92
CA PHE A 5 -1.41 -11.43 4.93
C PHE A 5 -2.56 -12.14 4.24
N THR A 6 -2.28 -12.73 3.08
CA THR A 6 -3.35 -13.28 2.24
C THR A 6 -2.95 -14.61 1.62
N LYS A 7 -3.94 -15.48 1.46
CA LYS A 7 -3.88 -16.64 0.58
C LYS A 7 -4.60 -16.31 -0.71
N TYR A 8 -3.96 -16.59 -1.85
CA TYR A 8 -4.52 -16.26 -3.15
C TYR A 8 -4.23 -17.32 -4.22
N ASN A 9 -5.04 -17.30 -5.28
CA ASN A 9 -4.85 -18.08 -6.51
C ASN A 9 -5.24 -17.24 -7.74
N GLY A 10 -4.30 -17.03 -8.66
CA GLY A 10 -4.45 -16.23 -9.86
C GLY A 10 -4.65 -17.05 -11.13
N LYS A 11 -5.62 -16.63 -11.96
CA LYS A 11 -5.93 -17.19 -13.28
C LYS A 11 -6.09 -16.09 -14.32
N ILE A 12 -5.74 -16.39 -15.57
CA ILE A 12 -5.99 -15.49 -16.71
C ILE A 12 -7.41 -15.72 -17.21
N ILE A 13 -8.13 -14.65 -17.51
CA ILE A 13 -9.44 -14.71 -18.15
C ILE A 13 -9.21 -14.83 -19.66
N GLU A 14 -9.45 -16.02 -20.23
CA GLU A 14 -9.20 -16.30 -21.65
C GLU A 14 -10.36 -15.85 -22.54
N SER A 15 -11.59 -15.94 -22.03
CA SER A 15 -12.79 -15.48 -22.73
C SER A 15 -13.95 -15.28 -21.75
N SER A 16 -15.13 -14.88 -22.24
CA SER A 16 -16.32 -14.65 -21.41
C SER A 16 -16.83 -15.87 -20.64
N ASN A 17 -16.37 -17.07 -20.98
CA ASN A 17 -16.80 -18.33 -20.35
C ASN A 17 -15.63 -19.30 -20.05
N ALA A 18 -14.39 -18.84 -20.13
CA ALA A 18 -13.22 -19.68 -19.89
C ALA A 18 -12.15 -18.97 -19.06
N LEU A 19 -11.62 -19.70 -18.07
CA LEU A 19 -10.44 -19.32 -17.29
C LEU A 19 -9.29 -20.24 -17.68
N GLY A 20 -8.10 -19.67 -17.76
CA GLY A 20 -6.87 -20.45 -17.96
C GLY A 20 -6.48 -21.23 -16.70
N ASN A 21 -5.35 -21.93 -16.81
CA ASN A 21 -4.73 -22.59 -15.67
C ASN A 21 -4.27 -21.57 -14.61
N THR A 22 -4.10 -22.03 -13.38
CA THR A 22 -3.47 -21.22 -12.33
C THR A 22 -2.07 -20.84 -12.78
N PHE A 23 -1.77 -19.55 -12.78
CA PHE A 23 -0.46 -19.02 -13.12
C PHE A 23 0.36 -18.66 -11.88
N ASP A 24 -0.31 -18.35 -10.76
CA ASP A 24 0.30 -17.99 -9.48
C ASP A 24 -0.63 -18.40 -8.32
N GLU A 25 -0.08 -18.92 -7.23
CA GLU A 25 -0.80 -19.21 -6.00
C GLU A 25 0.16 -19.20 -4.81
N ASN A 26 -0.23 -18.54 -3.73
CA ASN A 26 0.61 -18.45 -2.53
C ASN A 26 -0.19 -18.11 -1.28
N THR A 27 0.47 -18.22 -0.13
CA THR A 27 0.08 -17.62 1.15
C THR A 27 1.26 -16.81 1.66
N SER A 28 1.14 -15.48 1.66
CA SER A 28 2.27 -14.61 1.99
C SER A 28 1.85 -13.25 2.51
N TRP A 29 2.78 -12.59 3.19
CA TRP A 29 2.72 -11.15 3.44
C TRP A 29 3.03 -10.40 2.15
N LEU A 30 2.26 -9.36 1.88
CA LEU A 30 2.42 -8.51 0.72
C LEU A 30 2.31 -7.07 1.15
N VAL A 31 3.28 -6.28 0.73
CA VAL A 31 3.26 -4.82 0.88
C VAL A 31 2.47 -4.25 -0.31
N LEU A 32 1.41 -3.50 -0.04
CA LEU A 32 0.50 -3.00 -1.08
C LEU A 32 1.18 -2.03 -2.05
N SER A 33 2.20 -1.29 -1.61
CA SER A 33 3.00 -0.45 -2.50
C SER A 33 3.78 -1.23 -3.57
N ASN A 34 4.02 -2.53 -3.36
CA ASN A 34 4.80 -3.38 -4.26
C ASN A 34 3.96 -4.30 -5.15
N VAL A 35 2.63 -4.16 -5.15
CA VAL A 35 1.72 -5.00 -5.96
C VAL A 35 1.04 -4.19 -7.07
N ILE A 36 0.38 -4.91 -7.98
CA ILE A 36 -0.35 -4.28 -9.08
C ILE A 36 -1.48 -3.36 -8.56
N PRO A 37 -1.82 -2.26 -9.25
CA PRO A 37 -2.87 -1.32 -8.81
C PRO A 37 -4.20 -2.00 -8.50
N GLY A 38 -4.59 -3.01 -9.27
CA GLY A 38 -5.83 -3.74 -9.02
C GLY A 38 -5.88 -4.43 -7.66
N TRP A 39 -4.73 -4.84 -7.11
CA TRP A 39 -4.64 -5.37 -5.74
C TRP A 39 -4.79 -4.24 -4.73
N ARG A 40 -4.05 -3.14 -4.90
CA ARG A 40 -4.13 -1.95 -4.03
C ARG A 40 -5.56 -1.45 -3.84
N TYR A 41 -6.32 -1.34 -4.92
CA TYR A 41 -7.72 -0.88 -4.84
C TYR A 41 -8.70 -1.94 -4.32
N SER A 42 -8.34 -3.22 -4.35
CA SER A 42 -9.29 -4.29 -4.00
C SER A 42 -9.14 -4.75 -2.56
N PHE A 43 -7.92 -4.87 -2.02
CA PHE A 43 -7.75 -5.35 -0.64
C PHE A 43 -8.50 -4.52 0.42
N PRO A 44 -8.57 -3.18 0.34
CA PRO A 44 -9.31 -2.37 1.31
C PRO A 44 -10.80 -2.76 1.43
N GLU A 45 -11.36 -3.39 0.40
CA GLU A 45 -12.75 -3.83 0.36
C GLU A 45 -12.97 -5.20 1.04
N PHE A 46 -11.90 -5.90 1.44
CA PHE A 46 -12.00 -7.19 2.11
C PHE A 46 -11.95 -7.02 3.63
N LYS A 47 -12.79 -7.80 4.33
CA LYS A 47 -12.71 -7.91 5.78
C LYS A 47 -11.47 -8.71 6.19
N PRO A 48 -10.58 -8.22 7.08
CA PRO A 48 -9.50 -9.01 7.63
C PRO A 48 -10.01 -10.14 8.53
N GLY A 49 -9.18 -11.16 8.71
CA GLY A 49 -9.45 -12.25 9.64
C GLY A 49 -9.16 -11.90 11.09
N GLU A 50 -9.49 -12.84 11.96
CA GLU A 50 -9.20 -12.80 13.39
C GLU A 50 -8.17 -13.89 13.69
N LEU A 51 -7.03 -13.48 14.24
CA LEU A 51 -5.97 -14.38 14.68
C LEU A 51 -6.47 -15.25 15.85
N VAL A 52 -6.30 -16.56 15.71
CA VAL A 52 -6.49 -17.55 16.78
C VAL A 52 -5.15 -18.15 17.11
N ASP A 53 -4.58 -17.69 18.23
CA ASP A 53 -3.35 -18.21 18.82
C ASP A 53 -3.69 -18.97 20.11
N ALA A 54 -3.78 -20.30 19.99
CA ALA A 54 -4.07 -21.18 21.12
C ALA A 54 -2.79 -21.94 21.53
N PRO A 55 -2.55 -22.13 22.85
CA PRO A 55 -1.34 -22.83 23.30
C PRO A 55 -1.20 -24.23 22.71
N ASN A 56 -0.09 -24.47 22.00
CA ASN A 56 0.27 -25.72 21.31
C ASN A 56 -0.48 -26.02 20.00
N ASP A 57 -1.31 -25.11 19.50
CA ASP A 57 -1.90 -25.23 18.17
C ASP A 57 -1.14 -24.37 17.15
N PRO A 58 -1.16 -24.71 15.86
CA PRO A 58 -0.67 -23.82 14.82
C PRO A 58 -1.49 -22.52 14.79
N ILE A 59 -0.82 -21.41 14.48
CA ILE A 59 -1.48 -20.14 14.18
C ILE A 59 -2.55 -20.37 13.10
N SER A 60 -3.76 -19.91 13.37
CA SER A 60 -4.88 -19.97 12.43
C SER A 60 -5.65 -18.66 12.42
N TYR A 61 -6.40 -18.43 11.34
CA TYR A 61 -7.23 -17.24 11.17
C TYR A 61 -8.68 -17.68 10.93
N ILE A 62 -9.63 -16.99 11.55
CA ILE A 62 -11.07 -17.23 11.38
C ILE A 62 -11.79 -15.94 10.96
N ASN A 63 -13.05 -16.03 10.55
CA ASN A 63 -13.90 -14.86 10.25
C ASN A 63 -13.35 -13.88 9.20
N TYR A 64 -12.43 -14.34 8.35
CA TYR A 64 -11.82 -13.57 7.26
C TYR A 64 -12.74 -13.43 6.04
N GLY A 65 -12.49 -12.38 5.26
CA GLY A 65 -13.10 -12.17 3.96
C GLY A 65 -12.58 -13.17 2.93
N GLU A 66 -13.50 -13.79 2.20
CA GLU A 66 -13.22 -14.63 1.04
C GLU A 66 -13.93 -14.04 -0.18
N GLY A 67 -13.27 -14.04 -1.33
CA GLY A 67 -13.86 -13.47 -2.53
C GLY A 67 -13.04 -13.66 -3.78
N PHE A 68 -13.52 -13.05 -4.85
CA PHE A 68 -12.83 -13.00 -6.14
C PHE A 68 -12.68 -11.57 -6.61
N ILE A 69 -11.56 -11.27 -7.24
CA ILE A 69 -11.25 -9.97 -7.84
C ILE A 69 -11.12 -10.16 -9.34
N PHE A 70 -11.80 -9.33 -10.12
CA PHE A 70 -11.59 -9.19 -11.56
C PHE A 70 -10.71 -7.98 -11.81
N ILE A 71 -9.55 -8.19 -12.44
CA ILE A 71 -8.58 -7.11 -12.69
C ILE A 71 -8.42 -6.93 -14.20
N PRO A 72 -8.93 -5.83 -14.76
CA PRO A 72 -8.62 -5.44 -16.13
C PRO A 72 -7.12 -5.24 -16.31
N SER A 73 -6.61 -5.53 -17.51
CA SER A 73 -5.17 -5.46 -17.80
C SER A 73 -4.51 -4.12 -17.48
N GLY A 74 -5.24 -3.01 -17.56
CA GLY A 74 -4.77 -1.67 -17.21
C GLY A 74 -4.37 -1.51 -15.72
N LEU A 75 -5.01 -2.27 -14.84
CA LEU A 75 -4.74 -2.36 -13.40
C LEU A 75 -3.86 -3.58 -13.04
N ALA A 76 -3.38 -4.31 -14.05
CA ALA A 76 -2.45 -5.42 -13.92
C ALA A 76 -1.15 -5.11 -14.66
N TYR A 77 -0.72 -5.97 -15.59
CA TYR A 77 0.57 -5.90 -16.27
C TYR A 77 0.55 -5.12 -17.60
N ARG A 78 -0.59 -4.47 -17.93
CA ARG A 78 -0.76 -3.62 -19.12
C ARG A 78 -0.27 -4.32 -20.40
N ASN A 79 0.52 -3.65 -21.24
CA ASN A 79 1.08 -4.16 -22.48
C ASN A 79 2.34 -5.02 -22.30
N ASN A 80 2.77 -5.28 -21.05
CA ASN A 80 3.94 -6.09 -20.75
C ASN A 80 3.54 -7.54 -20.43
N SER A 81 4.43 -8.49 -20.73
CA SER A 81 4.31 -9.86 -20.26
C SER A 81 5.00 -10.05 -18.91
N SER A 82 4.42 -10.86 -18.02
CA SER A 82 5.02 -11.24 -16.74
C SER A 82 4.89 -12.74 -16.51
N GLY A 83 6.00 -13.48 -16.65
CA GLY A 83 6.01 -14.94 -16.53
C GLY A 83 5.04 -15.61 -17.52
N ARG A 84 3.97 -16.21 -17.01
CA ARG A 84 2.90 -16.86 -17.81
C ARG A 84 1.81 -15.90 -18.27
N ILE A 85 1.84 -14.65 -17.82
CA ILE A 85 0.84 -13.63 -18.14
C ILE A 85 1.27 -12.93 -19.43
N GLY A 86 0.45 -13.05 -20.47
CA GLY A 86 0.67 -12.34 -21.73
C GLY A 86 0.32 -10.85 -21.64
N PRO A 87 0.75 -10.04 -22.63
CA PRO A 87 0.36 -8.63 -22.70
C PRO A 87 -1.16 -8.49 -22.80
N ASN A 88 -1.69 -7.43 -22.19
CA ASN A 88 -3.11 -7.06 -22.15
C ASN A 88 -4.03 -8.14 -21.55
N SER A 89 -3.51 -9.02 -20.69
CA SER A 89 -4.31 -10.07 -20.03
C SER A 89 -5.17 -9.50 -18.90
N ASN A 90 -6.45 -9.86 -18.90
CA ASN A 90 -7.34 -9.66 -17.75
C ASN A 90 -7.17 -10.83 -16.77
N LEU A 91 -7.17 -10.53 -15.48
CA LEU A 91 -6.87 -11.51 -14.43
C LEU A 91 -8.08 -11.72 -13.52
N LEU A 92 -8.18 -12.92 -12.98
CA LEU A 92 -9.07 -13.25 -11.86
C LEU A 92 -8.22 -13.79 -10.71
N PHE A 93 -8.45 -13.28 -9.51
CA PHE A 93 -7.83 -13.79 -8.29
C PHE A 93 -8.89 -14.27 -7.32
N TYR A 94 -8.70 -15.45 -6.76
CA TYR A 94 -9.38 -15.87 -5.53
C TYR A 94 -8.55 -15.39 -4.35
N ILE A 95 -9.19 -14.76 -3.37
CA ILE A 95 -8.53 -14.13 -2.21
C ILE A 95 -9.19 -14.61 -0.92
N ASN A 96 -8.34 -14.96 0.05
CA ASN A 96 -8.67 -15.04 1.46
C ASN A 96 -7.78 -14.03 2.19
N LEU A 97 -8.34 -12.98 2.78
CA LEU A 97 -7.58 -11.95 3.50
C LEU A 97 -7.50 -12.30 4.99
N TRP A 98 -6.36 -12.82 5.44
CA TRP A 98 -6.22 -13.34 6.80
C TRP A 98 -5.86 -12.28 7.82
N ASP A 99 -4.96 -11.35 7.47
CA ASP A 99 -4.55 -10.29 8.38
C ASP A 99 -4.11 -9.05 7.62
N ILE A 100 -4.02 -7.93 8.32
CA ILE A 100 -3.50 -6.66 7.81
C ILE A 100 -2.52 -6.09 8.82
N LEU A 101 -1.52 -5.37 8.32
CA LEU A 101 -0.68 -4.50 9.14
C LEU A 101 -0.95 -3.06 8.69
N PRO A 102 -1.73 -2.29 9.48
CA PRO A 102 -1.92 -0.87 9.25
C PRO A 102 -0.71 -0.08 9.76
N ASP A 103 -0.66 1.19 9.36
CA ASP A 103 0.23 2.23 9.83
C ASP A 103 1.71 1.83 9.79
N THR A 104 2.14 1.20 8.70
CA THR A 104 3.56 0.87 8.47
C THR A 104 4.30 2.11 8.00
N ASP A 105 5.27 2.53 8.80
CA ASP A 105 6.29 3.51 8.48
C ASP A 105 7.46 2.79 7.74
N PHE A 106 7.75 3.18 6.51
CA PHE A 106 8.63 2.43 5.60
C PHE A 106 10.06 2.98 5.54
N ASP A 107 10.25 4.28 5.70
CA ASP A 107 11.52 5.02 5.76
C ASP A 107 11.98 5.29 7.21
N ASN A 108 11.10 5.09 8.19
CA ASN A 108 11.31 5.32 9.63
C ASN A 108 11.44 6.81 9.98
N ASP A 109 10.53 7.61 9.44
CA ASP A 109 10.46 9.04 9.66
C ASP A 109 9.34 9.49 10.62
N ASN A 110 8.69 8.54 11.29
CA ASN A 110 7.54 8.71 12.19
C ASN A 110 6.21 9.08 11.52
N VAL A 111 6.15 9.11 10.19
CA VAL A 111 4.90 9.23 9.44
C VAL A 111 4.56 7.86 8.84
N PRO A 112 3.39 7.29 9.16
CA PRO A 112 2.96 6.08 8.48
C PRO A 112 2.72 6.34 6.98
N GLY A 113 3.22 5.44 6.12
CA GLY A 113 3.12 5.54 4.65
C GLY A 113 1.73 5.73 4.06
N ILE A 114 0.68 5.41 4.82
CA ILE A 114 -0.71 5.65 4.40
C ILE A 114 -1.18 7.09 4.61
N LEU A 115 -0.51 7.85 5.47
CA LEU A 115 -0.83 9.25 5.78
C LEU A 115 -0.08 10.24 4.88
N GLU A 116 0.89 9.76 4.12
CA GLU A 116 1.71 10.54 3.20
C GLU A 116 1.01 10.67 1.83
N ASP A 117 -0.22 11.19 1.88
CA ASP A 117 -1.12 11.48 0.75
C ASP A 117 -1.43 12.99 0.73
N PRO A 118 -0.43 13.87 0.47
CA PRO A 118 -0.61 15.32 0.49
C PRO A 118 -1.66 15.83 -0.51
N ASP A 119 -1.89 15.12 -1.62
CA ASP A 119 -2.86 15.54 -2.63
C ASP A 119 -4.31 15.04 -2.34
N GLY A 120 -4.43 14.02 -1.49
CA GLY A 120 -5.69 13.48 -0.98
C GLY A 120 -6.44 12.62 -1.99
N ASP A 121 -5.76 12.09 -3.00
CA ASP A 121 -6.34 11.21 -4.02
C ASP A 121 -6.54 9.77 -3.54
N GLY A 122 -5.98 9.41 -2.38
CA GLY A 122 -6.05 8.09 -1.76
C GLY A 122 -5.02 7.08 -2.27
N ASP A 123 -4.00 7.51 -3.00
CA ASP A 123 -2.88 6.70 -3.49
C ASP A 123 -1.53 7.32 -3.07
N PRO A 124 -1.14 7.27 -1.77
CA PRO A 124 0.13 7.85 -1.26
C PRO A 124 1.39 7.29 -1.96
N TYR A 125 1.25 6.20 -2.71
CA TYR A 125 2.35 5.60 -3.46
C TYR A 125 2.72 6.37 -4.74
N ASN A 126 2.00 7.43 -5.08
CA ASN A 126 2.25 8.28 -6.23
C ASN A 126 2.72 9.70 -5.87
N ASP A 127 2.74 10.04 -4.57
CA ASP A 127 3.04 11.38 -4.07
C ASP A 127 4.52 11.54 -3.76
N ASP A 128 5.10 12.59 -4.35
CA ASP A 128 6.52 12.96 -4.31
C ASP A 128 6.54 14.50 -4.20
N THR A 129 6.65 15.00 -2.97
CA THR A 129 6.45 16.43 -2.65
C THR A 129 7.58 17.29 -3.20
N ASP A 130 8.79 16.74 -3.27
CA ASP A 130 10.02 17.46 -3.60
C ASP A 130 10.48 17.29 -5.07
N GLU A 131 9.83 16.34 -5.78
CA GLU A 131 10.01 15.91 -7.17
C GLU A 131 11.38 15.26 -7.48
N ASP A 132 12.00 14.57 -6.51
CA ASP A 132 13.29 13.88 -6.71
C ASP A 132 13.16 12.47 -7.32
N GLY A 133 11.94 11.93 -7.39
CA GLY A 133 11.61 10.61 -7.92
C GLY A 133 11.46 9.51 -6.86
N LEU A 134 11.57 9.85 -5.58
CA LEU A 134 11.19 9.02 -4.44
C LEU A 134 9.83 9.51 -3.93
N ALA A 135 8.89 8.58 -3.75
CA ALA A 135 7.61 8.95 -3.15
C ALA A 135 7.82 9.13 -1.64
N ASN A 136 7.07 10.07 -1.03
CA ASN A 136 7.20 10.48 0.37
C ASN A 136 7.34 9.27 1.31
N TYR A 137 6.46 8.27 1.19
CA TYR A 137 6.49 7.03 1.99
C TYR A 137 7.76 6.16 1.90
N ARG A 138 8.77 6.58 1.14
CA ARG A 138 10.09 5.97 1.05
C ARG A 138 11.21 6.99 1.14
N ASP A 139 10.89 8.27 1.21
CA ASP A 139 11.80 9.37 1.44
C ASP A 139 11.85 9.66 2.93
N PHE A 140 12.98 10.16 3.43
CA PHE A 140 13.10 10.54 4.84
C PHE A 140 13.11 12.06 5.03
N ASP A 141 13.13 12.82 3.93
CA ASP A 141 13.19 14.29 3.83
C ASP A 141 12.20 14.70 2.72
N ASP A 142 10.91 14.55 3.03
CA ASP A 142 9.80 14.59 2.08
C ASP A 142 9.74 15.85 1.23
N ASP A 143 10.16 16.99 1.76
CA ASP A 143 10.14 18.26 1.04
C ASP A 143 11.53 18.68 0.51
N GLY A 144 12.54 17.85 0.74
CA GLY A 144 13.91 17.98 0.23
C GLY A 144 14.59 19.27 0.67
N ASP A 145 14.34 19.72 1.89
CA ASP A 145 14.89 20.98 2.40
C ASP A 145 16.18 20.80 3.21
N GLY A 146 16.49 19.55 3.55
CA GLY A 146 17.70 19.09 4.22
C GLY A 146 17.50 18.73 5.69
N ILE A 147 16.27 18.77 6.20
CA ILE A 147 15.90 18.29 7.53
C ILE A 147 15.06 17.02 7.38
N PRO A 148 15.43 15.91 8.05
CA PRO A 148 14.61 14.72 8.01
C PRO A 148 13.20 15.00 8.55
N THR A 149 12.15 14.47 7.91
CA THR A 149 10.74 14.58 8.32
C THR A 149 10.55 14.36 9.83
N ARG A 150 11.17 13.30 10.38
CA ARG A 150 11.10 13.00 11.83
C ARG A 150 11.66 14.09 12.77
N ASP A 151 12.58 14.90 12.26
CA ASP A 151 13.29 15.94 13.01
C ASP A 151 12.53 17.29 12.93
N GLU A 152 11.46 17.35 12.14
CA GLU A 152 10.53 18.50 12.01
C GLU A 152 9.37 18.46 13.02
N ASP A 153 9.57 17.70 14.10
CA ASP A 153 8.73 17.68 15.31
C ASP A 153 9.08 18.87 16.23
N ALA A 154 8.59 20.05 15.88
CA ALA A 154 8.95 21.29 16.57
C ALA A 154 8.46 21.34 18.03
N ASN A 155 7.38 20.63 18.34
CA ASN A 155 6.79 20.62 19.68
C ASN A 155 7.31 19.46 20.57
N GLY A 156 7.96 18.45 19.97
CA GLY A 156 8.61 17.34 20.64
C GLY A 156 7.66 16.24 21.10
N ASP A 157 6.50 16.09 20.46
CA ASP A 157 5.50 15.06 20.79
C ASP A 157 5.66 13.75 20.00
N GLY A 158 6.58 13.74 19.03
CA GLY A 158 6.89 12.61 18.16
C GLY A 158 5.96 12.46 16.96
N ASP A 159 5.16 13.48 16.62
CA ASP A 159 4.22 13.49 15.49
C ASP A 159 4.44 14.71 14.58
N PRO A 160 5.31 14.62 13.55
CA PRO A 160 5.60 15.75 12.65
C PRO A 160 4.37 16.15 11.81
N THR A 161 3.32 15.32 11.74
CA THR A 161 2.13 15.63 10.92
C THR A 161 1.30 16.80 11.46
N ASN A 162 1.53 17.17 12.72
CA ASN A 162 0.77 18.21 13.41
C ASN A 162 1.53 19.54 13.62
N ASP A 163 2.81 19.60 13.24
CA ASP A 163 3.65 20.80 13.33
C ASP A 163 3.52 21.67 12.08
N LYS A 164 3.14 22.95 12.30
CA LYS A 164 2.81 23.92 11.24
C LYS A 164 3.35 25.31 11.60
N ASN A 165 4.64 25.53 11.37
CA ASN A 165 5.34 26.71 11.82
C ASN A 165 5.46 27.81 10.75
N ASP A 166 5.03 27.59 9.50
CA ASP A 166 4.93 28.64 8.48
C ASP A 166 3.64 29.48 8.62
N PRO A 167 3.70 30.74 9.08
CA PRO A 167 2.52 31.58 9.19
C PRO A 167 1.90 31.96 7.84
N ASN A 168 2.64 31.79 6.73
CA ASN A 168 2.14 32.02 5.38
C ASN A 168 1.42 30.81 4.79
N ASN A 169 1.60 29.62 5.39
CA ASN A 169 0.97 28.39 4.96
C ASN A 169 0.51 27.53 6.17
N PRO A 170 -0.45 28.02 6.96
CA PRO A 170 -0.82 27.42 8.25
C PRO A 170 -1.52 26.07 8.16
N ASP A 171 -1.87 25.63 6.95
CA ASP A 171 -2.54 24.35 6.72
C ASP A 171 -1.55 23.25 6.31
N LEU A 172 -0.34 23.61 5.85
CA LEU A 172 0.71 22.69 5.41
C LEU A 172 1.60 22.30 6.60
N PRO A 173 1.76 21.00 6.91
CA PRO A 173 2.77 20.50 7.82
C PRO A 173 4.19 20.93 7.42
N ASP A 174 5.07 21.06 8.40
CA ASP A 174 6.44 21.50 8.17
C ASP A 174 7.21 20.54 7.26
N TYR A 175 7.05 19.23 7.47
CA TYR A 175 7.70 18.19 6.66
C TYR A 175 7.29 18.12 5.18
N LEU A 176 6.29 18.91 4.77
CA LEU A 176 5.87 19.05 3.38
C LEU A 176 6.19 20.47 2.85
N ASN A 177 6.96 21.28 3.59
CA ASN A 177 7.15 22.69 3.36
C ASN A 177 8.61 23.12 3.36
N ARG A 178 9.23 23.04 2.16
CA ARG A 178 10.66 23.33 1.89
C ARG A 178 11.21 24.69 2.38
N LYS A 179 10.34 25.57 2.87
CA LYS A 179 10.69 26.88 3.44
C LYS A 179 10.92 26.85 4.95
N VAL A 180 10.54 25.77 5.65
CA VAL A 180 10.63 25.65 7.11
C VAL A 180 11.83 24.78 7.45
N ARG A 181 12.83 25.36 8.12
CA ARG A 181 14.11 24.74 8.49
C ARG A 181 14.50 25.05 9.93
#